data_AF-A0A7S3STN4-F1
#
_entry.id   AF-A0A7S3STN4-F1
#
_cell.length_a   1.000
_cell.length_b   1.000
_cell.length_c   1.000
_cell.angle_alpha   90.00
_cell.angle_beta   90.00
_cell.angle_gamma   90.00
#
_symmetry.space_group_name_H-M   'P 1'
#
loop_
_entity.id
_entity.type
_entity.pdbx_description
1 polymer ?
#
loop_
_entity_poly.entity_id
_entity_poly.type
_entity_poly.pdbx_seq_one_letter_code
_entity_poly.pdbx_strand_id
1 'polypeptide(L)'
;TGKTLCLLCAALGWRRHRAKTAESARLSWEAQADPNAPHPGAIGKIWYSSRTHTQLKQVISELRKTSYRPSSVVLGSREHFCIHTSVSRLTGARQNAGCKRARDEK
;
A
#
# COMPACT_ATOMS: atom_id res chain seq x y z
N THR A 1 17.86 -1.72 -10.71
CA THR A 1 16.53 -1.10 -10.87
C THR A 1 15.62 -1.88 -11.81
N GLY A 2 16.08 -2.34 -12.98
CA GLY A 2 15.23 -3.04 -13.96
C GLY A 2 14.53 -4.31 -13.47
N LYS A 3 15.19 -5.15 -12.65
CA LYS A 3 14.60 -6.39 -12.11
C LYS A 3 13.37 -6.12 -11.21
N THR A 4 13.54 -5.23 -10.23
CA THR A 4 12.47 -4.82 -9.32
C THR A 4 11.31 -4.18 -10.08
N LEU A 5 11.62 -3.30 -11.02
CA LEU A 5 10.60 -2.60 -11.79
C LEU A 5 9.81 -3.56 -12.68
N CYS A 6 10.48 -4.54 -13.32
CA CYS A 6 9.83 -5.57 -14.14
C CYS A 6 8.82 -6.38 -13.32
N LEU A 7 9.22 -6.88 -12.15
CA LEU A 7 8.35 -7.66 -11.26
C LEU A 7 7.13 -6.84 -10.80
N LEU A 8 7.35 -5.59 -10.38
CA LEU A 8 6.26 -4.73 -9.92
C LEU A 8 5.33 -4.32 -11.07
N CYS A 9 5.86 -4.06 -12.26
CA CYS A 9 5.03 -3.78 -13.45
C CYS A 9 4.20 -4.99 -13.86
N ALA A 10 4.75 -6.20 -13.81
CA ALA A 10 4.01 -7.43 -14.07
C ALA A 10 2.87 -7.61 -13.05
N ALA A 11 3.15 -7.44 -11.76
CA ALA A 11 2.12 -7.51 -10.71
C ALA A 11 1.02 -6.45 -10.86
N LEU A 12 1.40 -5.21 -11.22
CA LEU A 12 0.46 -4.12 -11.49
C LEU A 12 -0.40 -4.38 -12.73
N GLY A 13 0.19 -4.94 -13.79
CA GLY A 13 -0.50 -5.37 -15.00
C GLY A 13 -1.55 -6.43 -14.71
N TRP A 14 -1.16 -7.49 -13.99
CA TRP A 14 -2.07 -8.54 -13.55
C TRP A 14 -3.21 -7.99 -12.68
N ARG A 15 -2.89 -7.12 -11.72
CA ARG A 15 -3.91 -6.49 -10.85
C ARG A 15 -4.89 -5.64 -11.65
N ARG A 16 -4.41 -4.86 -12.63
CA ARG A 16 -5.27 -4.04 -13.51
C ARG A 16 -6.16 -4.93 -14.37
N HIS A 17 -5.64 -6.04 -14.89
CA HIS A 17 -6.43 -7.00 -15.65
C HIS A 17 -7.53 -7.62 -14.78
N ARG A 18 -7.19 -8.13 -13.59
CA ARG A 18 -8.18 -8.68 -12.65
C ARG A 18 -9.19 -7.65 -12.17
N ALA A 19 -8.79 -6.39 -12.01
CA ALA A 19 -9.72 -5.32 -11.67
C ALA A 19 -10.79 -5.14 -12.73
N LYS A 20 -10.40 -5.14 -14.02
CA LYS A 20 -11.35 -5.09 -15.13
C LYS A 20 -12.27 -6.30 -15.16
N THR A 21 -11.74 -7.50 -14.98
CA THR A 21 -12.55 -8.74 -14.96
C THR A 21 -13.51 -8.77 -13.78
N ALA A 22 -13.05 -8.35 -12.59
CA ALA A 22 -13.89 -8.26 -11.40
C ALA A 22 -14.98 -7.20 -11.57
N GLU A 23 -14.68 -6.07 -12.19
CA GLU A 23 -15.67 -5.03 -12.49
C GLU A 23 -16.74 -5.53 -13.48
N SER A 24 -16.33 -6.19 -14.57
CA SER A 24 -17.27 -6.80 -15.51
C SER A 24 -18.15 -7.85 -14.83
N ALA A 25 -17.59 -8.64 -13.90
CA ALA A 25 -18.34 -9.62 -13.12
C ALA A 25 -19.29 -8.95 -12.12
N ARG A 26 -18.90 -7.83 -11.50
CA ARG A 26 -19.76 -7.02 -10.61
C ARG A 26 -20.93 -6.39 -11.35
N LEU A 27 -20.68 -5.74 -12.50
CA LEU A 27 -21.73 -5.16 -13.32
C LEU A 27 -22.72 -6.22 -13.82
N SER A 28 -22.23 -7.41 -14.19
CA SER A 28 -23.09 -8.54 -14.54
C SER A 28 -23.89 -9.05 -13.33
N TRP A 29 -23.29 -9.09 -12.14
CA TRP A 29 -23.99 -9.47 -10.90
C TRP A 29 -25.08 -8.46 -10.50
N GLU A 30 -24.80 -7.15 -10.55
CA GLU A 30 -25.79 -6.09 -10.29
C GLU A 30 -26.95 -6.12 -11.29
N ALA A 31 -26.69 -6.47 -12.54
CA ALA A 31 -27.73 -6.62 -13.56
C ALA A 31 -28.65 -7.84 -13.33
N GLN A 32 -28.22 -8.85 -12.56
CA GLN A 32 -28.97 -10.08 -12.30
C GLN A 32 -29.57 -10.21 -10.88
N ALA A 33 -29.37 -9.22 -9.99
CA ALA A 33 -30.09 -9.00 -8.73
C ALA A 33 -30.45 -10.23 -7.86
N ASP A 34 -29.55 -11.22 -7.74
CA ASP A 34 -29.64 -12.24 -6.69
C ASP A 34 -28.77 -11.81 -5.49
N PRO A 35 -29.37 -11.36 -4.36
CA PRO A 35 -28.63 -10.90 -3.18
C PRO A 35 -27.86 -12.01 -2.45
N ASN A 36 -28.06 -13.29 -2.80
CA ASN A 36 -27.41 -14.43 -2.16
C ASN A 36 -26.30 -15.06 -3.03
N ALA A 37 -26.06 -14.53 -4.23
CA ALA A 37 -24.98 -14.99 -5.09
C ALA A 37 -23.61 -14.48 -4.57
N PRO A 38 -22.53 -15.29 -4.63
CA PRO A 38 -21.23 -14.91 -4.09
C PRO A 38 -20.69 -13.64 -4.76
N HIS A 39 -20.42 -12.60 -3.96
CA HIS A 39 -19.92 -11.32 -4.46
C HIS A 39 -18.60 -11.49 -5.24
N PRO A 40 -18.54 -11.03 -6.50
CA PRO A 40 -17.33 -11.11 -7.28
C PRO A 40 -16.24 -10.16 -6.76
N GLY A 41 -15.22 -10.78 -6.16
CA GLY A 41 -13.81 -10.46 -6.40
C GLY A 41 -13.28 -9.17 -5.79
N ALA A 42 -12.81 -9.24 -4.55
CA ALA A 42 -11.92 -8.21 -4.01
C ALA A 42 -10.56 -8.26 -4.73
N ILE A 43 -10.10 -7.12 -5.23
CA ILE A 43 -8.77 -7.00 -5.84
C ILE A 43 -7.73 -6.86 -4.72
N GLY A 44 -6.73 -7.73 -4.70
CA GLY A 44 -5.68 -7.73 -3.68
C GLY A 44 -4.77 -6.48 -3.71
N LYS A 45 -4.25 -6.10 -2.53
CA LYS A 45 -3.22 -5.06 -2.38
C LYS A 45 -1.83 -5.66 -2.63
N ILE A 46 -0.96 -4.92 -3.30
CA ILE A 46 0.43 -5.32 -3.55
C ILE A 46 1.30 -4.77 -2.41
N TRP A 47 2.00 -5.65 -1.72
CA TRP A 47 2.96 -5.31 -0.70
C TRP A 47 4.37 -5.52 -1.24
N TYR A 48 5.18 -4.46 -1.21
CA TYR A 48 6.58 -4.53 -1.59
C TYR A 48 7.43 -4.16 -0.39
N SER A 49 8.33 -5.06 0.00
CA SER A 49 9.30 -4.83 1.07
C SER A 49 10.70 -4.65 0.48
N SER A 50 11.49 -3.80 1.15
CA SER A 50 12.89 -3.57 0.83
C SER A 50 13.65 -3.35 2.12
N ARG A 51 14.98 -3.52 2.08
CA ARG A 51 15.80 -3.44 3.31
C ARG A 51 16.01 -2.01 3.77
N THR A 52 16.04 -1.04 2.86
CA THR A 52 16.31 0.36 3.22
C THR A 52 15.29 1.32 2.63
N HIS A 53 15.01 2.41 3.35
CA HIS A 53 14.15 3.48 2.86
C HIS A 53 14.69 4.15 1.59
N THR A 54 16.01 4.21 1.41
CA THR A 54 16.62 4.71 0.18
C THR A 54 16.28 3.84 -1.02
N GLN A 55 16.29 2.51 -0.87
CA GLN A 55 15.86 1.58 -1.92
C GLN A 55 14.37 1.77 -2.25
N LEU A 56 13.51 1.90 -1.23
CA LEU A 56 12.09 2.20 -1.44
C LEU A 56 11.88 3.51 -2.20
N LYS A 57 12.60 4.57 -1.80
CA LYS A 57 12.53 5.89 -2.46
C LYS A 57 12.91 5.79 -3.94
N GLN A 58 13.98 5.05 -4.25
CA GLN A 58 14.39 4.82 -5.63
C GLN A 58 13.32 4.05 -6.41
N VAL A 59 12.79 2.95 -5.86
CA VAL A 59 11.76 2.14 -6.51
C VAL A 59 10.48 2.95 -6.77
N ILE A 60 10.04 3.78 -5.83
CA ILE A 60 8.86 4.63 -6.00
C ILE A 60 9.09 5.69 -7.08
N SER A 61 10.28 6.29 -7.13
CA SER A 61 10.66 7.23 -8.19
C SER A 61 10.58 6.57 -9.56
N GLU A 62 11.13 5.35 -9.72
CA GLU A 62 11.05 4.61 -10.99
C GLU A 62 9.62 4.16 -11.32
N LEU A 63 8.84 3.70 -10.33
CA LEU A 63 7.44 3.31 -10.53
C LEU A 63 6.58 4.48 -11.03
N ARG A 64 6.84 5.70 -10.54
CA ARG A 64 6.15 6.92 -10.99
C ARG A 64 6.45 7.27 -12.45
N LYS A 65 7.56 6.79 -13.02
CA LYS A 65 7.88 6.99 -14.44
C LYS A 65 7.15 6.02 -15.36
N THR A 66 6.63 4.91 -14.83
CA THR A 66 5.87 3.92 -15.62
C THR A 66 4.47 4.43 -16.00
N SER A 67 3.78 3.73 -16.90
CA SER A 67 2.37 4.00 -17.24
C SER A 67 1.39 3.53 -16.15
N TYR A 68 1.84 2.75 -15.17
CA TYR A 68 0.99 2.23 -14.10
C TYR A 68 0.76 3.24 -12.97
N ARG A 69 1.74 4.10 -12.67
CA ARG A 69 1.71 5.19 -11.66
C ARG A 69 0.80 4.88 -10.44
N PRO A 70 1.04 3.79 -9.70
CA PRO A 70 0.11 3.35 -8.68
C PRO A 70 0.05 4.36 -7.52
N SER A 71 -1.12 4.51 -6.91
CA SER A 71 -1.22 5.09 -5.56
C SER A 71 -0.50 4.15 -4.58
N SER A 72 0.49 4.68 -3.87
CA SER A 72 1.38 3.91 -3.00
C SER A 72 1.65 4.66 -1.71
N VAL A 73 1.71 3.94 -0.59
CA VAL A 73 2.10 4.47 0.72
C VAL A 73 3.36 3.75 1.19
N VAL A 74 4.29 4.50 1.77
CA VAL A 74 5.49 3.94 2.41
C VAL A 74 5.19 3.76 3.88
N LEU A 75 5.45 2.56 4.39
CA LEU A 75 5.44 2.28 5.82
C LEU A 75 6.88 2.33 6.34
N GLY A 76 7.04 2.78 7.58
CA GLY A 76 8.34 2.82 8.26
C GLY A 76 8.17 3.01 9.76
N SER A 77 9.30 3.06 10.46
CA SER A 77 9.33 3.23 11.91
C SER A 77 8.75 4.59 12.32
N ARG A 78 8.33 4.69 13.58
CA ARG A 78 7.94 5.98 14.19
C ARG A 78 9.09 6.99 14.16
N GLU A 79 10.33 6.53 14.16
CA GLU A 79 11.51 7.39 14.09
C GLU A 79 11.56 8.19 12.77
N HIS A 80 11.01 7.64 11.69
CA HIS A 80 10.97 8.31 10.39
C HIS A 80 9.70 9.14 10.15
N PHE A 81 8.59 8.79 10.80
CA PHE A 81 7.27 9.37 10.47
C PHE A 81 6.52 10.01 11.66
N CYS A 82 7.10 10.08 12.86
CA CYS A 82 6.45 10.71 14.01
C CYS A 82 6.39 12.24 13.85
N ILE A 83 5.17 12.79 13.82
CA ILE A 83 4.92 14.23 13.72
C ILE A 83 4.76 14.93 15.07
N HIS A 84 4.63 14.16 16.17
CA HIS A 84 4.37 14.72 17.50
C HIS A 84 5.66 15.31 18.10
N THR A 85 5.67 16.61 18.37
CA THR A 85 6.89 17.38 18.70
C THR A 85 7.68 16.86 19.91
N SER A 86 7.02 16.36 20.96
CA SER A 86 7.70 15.81 22.14
C SER A 86 8.14 14.35 21.96
N VAL A 87 7.39 13.57 21.17
CA VAL A 87 7.64 12.13 20.97
C VAL A 87 8.68 11.90 19.88
N SER A 88 8.73 12.75 18.85
CA SER A 88 9.71 12.67 17.77
C SER A 88 11.15 12.84 18.25
N ARG A 89 11.36 13.50 19.40
CA ARG A 89 12.68 13.64 20.06
C ARG A 89 13.13 12.38 20.79
N LEU A 90 12.22 11.43 21.03
CA LEU A 90 12.54 10.14 21.63
C LEU A 90 12.91 9.15 20.53
N THR A 91 13.74 8.16 20.88
CA THR A 91 14.15 7.07 19.97
C THR A 91 13.85 5.69 20.56
N GLY A 92 13.74 4.69 19.68
CA GLY A 92 13.54 3.29 20.02
C GLY A 92 12.34 3.03 20.94
N ALA A 93 12.56 2.24 21.98
CA ALA A 93 11.51 1.83 22.93
C ALA A 93 10.86 3.03 23.64
N ARG A 94 11.64 4.09 23.94
CA ARG A 94 11.11 5.31 24.59
C ARG A 94 10.13 6.05 23.69
N GLN A 95 10.42 6.10 22.39
CA GLN A 95 9.51 6.69 21.40
C GLN A 95 8.21 5.90 21.31
N ASN A 96 8.30 4.57 21.27
CA ASN A 96 7.12 3.71 21.21
C ASN A 96 6.23 3.88 22.45
N ALA A 97 6.83 3.91 23.64
CA ALA A 97 6.10 4.14 24.89
C ALA A 97 5.50 5.55 24.95
N GLY A 98 6.27 6.58 24.57
CA GLY A 98 5.80 7.96 24.51
C GLY A 98 4.63 8.13 23.54
N CYS A 99 4.68 7.48 22.38
CA CYS A 99 3.60 7.51 21.41
C CYS A 99 2.33 6.82 21.92
N LYS A 100 2.47 5.72 22.70
CA LYS A 100 1.34 5.04 23.31
C LYS A 100 0.65 5.96 24.32
N ARG A 101 1.41 6.57 25.24
CA ARG A 101 0.87 7.53 26.22
C ARG A 101 0.17 8.71 25.56
N ALA A 102 0.82 9.36 24.59
CA ALA A 102 0.24 10.51 23.88
C ALA A 102 -1.02 10.18 23.07
N ARG A 103 -1.24 8.89 22.73
CA ARG A 103 -2.47 8.44 22.08
C ARG A 103 -3.60 8.20 23.09
N ASP A 104 -3.26 7.74 24.29
CA ASP A 104 -4.21 7.35 25.32
C ASP A 104 -4.65 8.56 26.19
N GLU A 105 -3.91 9.67 26.18
CA GLU A 105 -4.26 10.96 26.83
C GLU A 105 -5.30 11.80 26.05
N LYS A 106 -5.83 11.28 24.94
CA LYS A 106 -6.84 11.93 24.09
C LYS A 106 -8.19 11.23 24.24
#